data_AF-A0A4U8SIB2-F1
#
_entry.id   AF-A0A4U8SIB2-F1
#
_cell.length_a   1.000
_cell.length_b   1.000
_cell.length_c   1.000
_cell.angle_alpha   90.00
_cell.angle_beta   90.00
_cell.angle_gamma   90.00
#
_symmetry.space_group_name_H-M   'P 1'
#
loop_
_entity.id
_entity.type
_entity.pdbx_description
1 polymer ?
#
loop_
_entity_poly.entity_id
_entity_poly.type
_entity_poly.pdbx_seq_one_letter_code
_entity_poly.pdbx_strand_id
1 'polypeptide(L)'
;GFTNKEFQVGAYSNQTIRASIGATSSDKIGHVRTESYGVDVFSASTGNLALTFTVGNKKVSLESVTISTSAGTGLGVVAEAINRYSDELGGVRAEYTVETAGTAAVTAGNIVSLSINGVKIGDILDIKTNDKDNRLVQAINAYKDTTGVQASIDKDGALRLTSTDGRAINVTGDGVSGVTNFGTGVNVGTLNLTQLGANDIKVSGTNTGGQFTVNSASVAQAVTTLRQLKGSFNGDTLKSIGVTTTAIGTALDATFGSGVTTLKGAMLTMDIAESAIKQLDSIRSDLGSVQQQMQSTINNITITQVNVKSAESGIREVDFASESANYSNLNILAQAGSYAMSQANSVQQNILRLLQ
;
A
#
# COMPACT_ATOMS: atom_id res chain seq x y z
N GLY A 1 -16.97 14.44 -1.93
CA GLY A 1 -16.92 12.99 -1.65
C GLY A 1 -18.29 12.51 -1.21
N PHE A 2 -18.60 11.24 -1.41
CA PHE A 2 -19.86 10.63 -1.00
C PHE A 2 -19.71 10.04 0.41
N THR A 3 -19.60 10.88 1.43
CA THR A 3 -19.31 10.48 2.81
C THR A 3 -20.52 10.73 3.72
N ASN A 4 -20.81 9.79 4.62
CA ASN A 4 -21.94 9.87 5.57
C ASN A 4 -23.27 10.21 4.90
N LYS A 5 -23.55 9.58 3.75
CA LYS A 5 -24.85 9.73 3.10
C LYS A 5 -25.84 8.76 3.73
N GLU A 6 -27.00 9.29 4.06
CA GLU A 6 -28.08 8.57 4.71
C GLU A 6 -29.23 8.38 3.74
N PHE A 7 -29.75 7.17 3.71
CA PHE A 7 -30.95 6.82 2.97
C PHE A 7 -32.02 6.42 3.97
N GLN A 8 -33.06 7.24 4.11
CA GLN A 8 -34.23 6.91 4.91
C GLN A 8 -34.97 5.75 4.24
N VAL A 9 -35.09 4.64 4.95
CA VAL A 9 -35.68 3.40 4.44
C VAL A 9 -36.88 2.95 5.28
N GLY A 10 -37.00 3.39 6.52
CA GLY A 10 -38.10 2.99 7.39
C GLY A 10 -39.25 3.99 7.48
N ALA A 11 -40.37 3.54 8.05
CA ALA A 11 -41.58 4.34 8.22
C ALA A 11 -41.47 5.39 9.32
N TYR A 12 -40.54 5.22 10.27
CA TYR A 12 -40.29 6.16 11.36
C TYR A 12 -39.00 6.95 11.14
N SER A 13 -38.93 8.15 11.72
CA SER A 13 -37.74 9.00 11.65
C SER A 13 -36.47 8.26 12.12
N ASN A 14 -35.33 8.55 11.48
CA ASN A 14 -34.00 7.99 11.76
C ASN A 14 -33.81 6.49 11.48
N GLN A 15 -34.69 5.87 10.69
CA GLN A 15 -34.48 4.52 10.16
C GLN A 15 -33.72 4.61 8.83
N THR A 16 -32.40 4.80 8.92
CA THR A 16 -31.53 5.07 7.77
C THR A 16 -30.47 4.01 7.54
N ILE A 17 -30.10 3.80 6.27
CA ILE A 17 -28.88 3.10 5.88
C ILE A 17 -27.82 4.14 5.54
N ARG A 18 -26.62 3.97 6.10
CA ARG A 18 -25.48 4.87 5.89
C ARG A 18 -24.53 4.30 4.85
N ALA A 19 -24.18 5.11 3.88
CA ALA A 19 -23.18 4.80 2.86
C ALA A 19 -22.08 5.86 2.87
N SER A 20 -20.84 5.39 2.90
CA SER A 20 -19.65 6.21 2.77
C SER A 20 -18.74 5.58 1.73
N ILE A 21 -18.39 6.35 0.71
CA ILE A 21 -17.45 5.96 -0.34
C ILE A 21 -16.18 6.78 -0.15
N GLY A 22 -15.07 6.08 0.05
CA GLY A 22 -13.74 6.69 0.12
C GLY A 22 -13.38 7.44 -1.16
N ALA A 23 -12.41 8.34 -1.07
CA ALA A 23 -11.90 9.01 -2.26
C ALA A 23 -11.12 8.02 -3.15
N THR A 24 -11.41 8.01 -4.44
CA THR A 24 -10.77 7.12 -5.44
C THR A 24 -9.93 7.88 -6.47
N SER A 25 -9.68 9.17 -6.24
CA SER A 25 -8.80 9.98 -7.10
C SER A 25 -7.35 9.51 -6.97
N SER A 26 -6.56 9.63 -8.04
CA SER A 26 -5.20 9.06 -8.11
C SER A 26 -4.21 9.57 -7.06
N ASP A 27 -4.49 10.68 -6.38
CA ASP A 27 -3.71 11.19 -5.24
C ASP A 27 -4.13 10.65 -3.88
N LYS A 28 -5.24 9.92 -3.83
CA LYS A 28 -5.80 9.34 -2.62
C LYS A 28 -5.75 7.81 -2.62
N ILE A 29 -5.29 7.21 -3.72
CA ILE A 29 -5.12 5.76 -3.84
C ILE A 29 -3.70 5.38 -4.29
N GLY A 30 -3.33 4.14 -3.99
CA GLY A 30 -2.02 3.57 -4.32
C GLY A 30 -0.91 4.10 -3.44
N HIS A 31 -1.20 4.35 -2.16
CA HIS A 31 -0.18 4.80 -1.21
C HIS A 31 0.85 3.69 -0.99
N VAL A 32 2.13 4.00 -1.18
CA VAL A 32 3.23 3.12 -0.83
C VAL A 32 4.26 3.90 -0.06
N ARG A 33 4.62 3.38 1.10
CA ARG A 33 5.72 3.88 1.92
C ARG A 33 7.00 3.18 1.50
N THR A 34 8.04 3.97 1.27
CA THR A 34 9.38 3.46 0.97
C THR A 34 10.39 4.16 1.87
N GLU A 35 11.33 3.39 2.40
CA GLU A 35 12.36 3.88 3.30
C GLU A 35 13.68 3.16 3.03
N SER A 36 14.75 3.91 2.80
CA SER A 36 16.10 3.37 2.64
C SER A 36 16.96 3.77 3.84
N TYR A 37 17.50 2.74 4.48
CA TYR A 37 18.33 2.83 5.66
C TYR A 37 19.79 2.53 5.32
N GLY A 38 20.67 3.45 5.65
CA GLY A 38 22.12 3.15 5.71
C GLY A 38 22.44 2.31 6.94
N VAL A 39 23.48 1.49 6.85
CA VAL A 39 24.06 0.82 8.02
C VAL A 39 25.43 1.41 8.29
N ASP A 40 25.55 2.11 9.41
CA ASP A 40 26.81 2.69 9.85
C ASP A 40 27.69 1.58 10.44
N VAL A 41 28.97 1.60 10.05
CA VAL A 41 30.00 0.64 10.51
C VAL A 41 30.98 1.39 11.40
N PHE A 42 30.98 1.11 12.71
CA PHE A 42 31.77 1.86 13.70
C PHE A 42 33.08 1.18 14.07
N SER A 43 33.12 -0.15 14.05
CA SER A 43 34.35 -0.94 14.19
C SER A 43 34.03 -2.41 13.91
N ALA A 44 34.99 -3.13 13.32
CA ALA A 44 34.95 -4.53 12.86
C ALA A 44 34.35 -4.79 11.46
N SER A 45 34.97 -5.75 10.76
CA SER A 45 34.51 -6.31 9.48
C SER A 45 33.40 -7.35 9.66
N THR A 46 33.00 -7.65 10.90
CA THR A 46 32.03 -8.69 11.26
C THR A 46 31.33 -8.35 12.57
N GLY A 47 29.99 -8.43 12.62
CA GLY A 47 29.22 -8.24 13.84
C GLY A 47 27.73 -8.45 13.60
N ASN A 48 26.92 -8.54 14.65
CA ASN A 48 25.51 -8.91 14.51
C ASN A 48 24.59 -7.69 14.45
N LEU A 49 23.57 -7.75 13.60
CA LEU A 49 22.50 -6.78 13.54
C LEU A 49 21.20 -7.42 14.05
N ALA A 50 20.65 -6.85 15.12
CA ALA A 50 19.30 -7.17 15.57
C ALA A 50 18.37 -6.03 15.18
N LEU A 51 17.26 -6.35 14.51
CA LEU A 51 16.25 -5.37 14.11
C LEU A 51 15.00 -5.53 14.95
N THR A 52 14.43 -4.40 15.37
CA THR A 52 13.11 -4.35 15.99
C THR A 52 12.22 -3.41 15.22
N PHE A 53 11.08 -3.93 14.78
CA PHE A 53 10.03 -3.18 14.11
C PHE A 53 8.92 -2.84 15.11
N THR A 54 8.34 -1.65 14.96
CA THR A 54 7.16 -1.25 15.72
C THR A 54 5.97 -1.14 14.79
N VAL A 55 5.03 -2.07 14.91
CA VAL A 55 3.79 -2.11 14.11
C VAL A 55 2.63 -1.75 15.03
N GLY A 56 2.07 -0.55 14.86
CA GLY A 56 1.10 0.02 15.79
C GLY A 56 1.71 0.16 17.20
N ASN A 57 1.22 -0.64 18.15
CA ASN A 57 1.70 -0.66 19.53
C ASN A 57 2.55 -1.92 19.86
N LYS A 58 2.73 -2.83 18.90
CA LYS A 58 3.50 -4.07 19.09
C LYS A 58 4.93 -3.90 18.59
N LYS A 59 5.90 -4.34 19.39
CA LYS A 59 7.29 -4.50 18.96
C LYS A 59 7.51 -5.94 18.49
N VAL A 60 8.12 -6.09 17.32
CA VAL A 60 8.51 -7.37 16.73
C VAL A 60 10.02 -7.33 16.55
N SER A 61 10.73 -8.12 17.34
CA SER A 61 12.18 -8.25 17.25
C SER A 61 12.52 -9.45 16.38
N LEU A 62 13.36 -9.23 15.36
CA LEU A 62 13.86 -10.28 14.50
C LEU A 62 15.07 -10.98 15.14
N GLU A 63 15.36 -12.17 14.64
CA GLU A 63 16.59 -12.89 14.97
C GLU A 63 17.82 -12.05 14.58
N SER A 64 18.85 -12.13 15.41
CA SER A 64 20.10 -11.41 15.18
C SER A 64 20.85 -12.03 14.01
N VAL A 65 21.17 -11.24 12.99
CA VAL A 65 21.86 -11.71 11.78
C VAL A 65 23.29 -11.20 11.76
N THR A 66 24.25 -12.04 11.43
CA THR A 66 25.65 -11.64 11.25
C THR A 66 25.81 -10.80 9.98
N ILE A 67 26.43 -9.64 10.11
CA ILE A 67 26.90 -8.80 9.00
C ILE A 67 28.39 -8.99 8.88
N SER A 68 28.85 -9.50 7.74
CA SER A 68 30.27 -9.60 7.43
C SER A 68 30.52 -9.60 5.92
N THR A 69 31.77 -9.84 5.55
CA THR A 69 32.23 -10.04 4.16
C THR A 69 32.24 -11.50 3.72
N SER A 70 31.83 -12.43 4.61
CA SER A 70 31.77 -13.87 4.34
C SER A 70 30.43 -14.27 3.69
N ALA A 71 30.44 -15.40 2.97
CA ALA A 71 29.22 -15.97 2.40
C ALA A 71 28.19 -16.32 3.49
N GLY A 72 26.90 -16.12 3.19
CA GLY A 72 25.81 -16.40 4.15
C GLY A 72 25.69 -15.37 5.28
N THR A 73 26.25 -14.18 5.10
CA THR A 73 26.14 -13.06 6.05
C THR A 73 25.88 -11.75 5.30
N GLY A 74 25.46 -10.71 6.00
CA GLY A 74 25.23 -9.37 5.42
C GLY A 74 23.75 -9.02 5.24
N LEU A 75 23.50 -7.95 4.47
CA LEU A 75 22.16 -7.41 4.28
C LEU A 75 21.24 -8.33 3.48
N GLY A 76 21.79 -9.22 2.65
CA GLY A 76 20.98 -10.23 1.96
C GLY A 76 20.20 -11.10 2.93
N VAL A 77 20.87 -11.64 3.94
CA VAL A 77 20.25 -12.47 4.98
C VAL A 77 19.30 -11.66 5.87
N VAL A 78 19.63 -10.40 6.15
CA VAL A 78 18.73 -9.49 6.88
C VAL A 78 17.43 -9.24 6.10
N ALA A 79 17.53 -8.96 4.81
CA ALA A 79 16.36 -8.75 3.95
C ALA A 79 15.50 -10.02 3.85
N GLU A 80 16.13 -11.19 3.71
CA GLU A 80 15.43 -12.48 3.74
C GLU A 80 14.70 -12.70 5.07
N ALA A 81 15.35 -12.41 6.20
CA ALA A 81 14.73 -12.50 7.51
C ALA A 81 13.51 -11.57 7.62
N ILE A 82 13.61 -10.32 7.16
CA ILE A 82 12.46 -9.38 7.15
C ILE A 82 11.32 -9.92 6.29
N ASN A 83 11.63 -10.36 5.06
CA ASN A 83 10.62 -10.87 4.13
C ASN A 83 9.91 -12.12 4.66
N ARG A 84 10.62 -12.99 5.39
CA ARG A 84 10.03 -14.17 6.05
C ARG A 84 9.01 -13.80 7.13
N TYR A 85 9.18 -12.65 7.81
CA TYR A 85 8.26 -12.14 8.82
C TYR A 85 7.34 -11.02 8.30
N SER A 86 7.27 -10.79 6.98
CA SER A 86 6.54 -9.66 6.35
C SER A 86 5.11 -9.48 6.89
N ASP A 87 4.35 -10.57 7.05
CA ASP A 87 2.96 -10.51 7.52
C ASP A 87 2.85 -10.02 8.97
N GLU A 88 3.76 -10.46 9.86
CA GLU A 88 3.82 -9.99 11.25
C GLU A 88 4.32 -8.54 11.36
N LEU A 89 5.09 -8.10 10.36
CA LEU A 89 5.61 -6.74 10.24
C LEU A 89 4.61 -5.77 9.58
N GLY A 90 3.38 -6.20 9.32
CA GLY A 90 2.35 -5.35 8.69
C GLY A 90 2.52 -5.20 7.18
N GLY A 91 3.08 -6.22 6.51
CA GLY A 91 3.30 -6.25 5.07
C GLY A 91 4.57 -5.51 4.62
N VAL A 92 5.56 -5.36 5.50
CA VAL A 92 6.85 -4.75 5.16
C VAL A 92 7.69 -5.75 4.38
N ARG A 93 8.12 -5.34 3.19
CA ARG A 93 9.06 -6.07 2.33
C ARG A 93 10.41 -5.38 2.37
N ALA A 94 11.47 -6.15 2.22
CA ALA A 94 12.84 -5.66 2.25
C ALA A 94 13.61 -6.07 0.99
N GLU A 95 14.37 -5.12 0.48
CA GLU A 95 15.40 -5.31 -0.53
C GLU A 95 16.73 -4.77 0.01
N TYR A 96 17.84 -5.24 -0.56
CA TYR A 96 19.16 -4.73 -0.25
C TYR A 96 19.80 -4.11 -1.49
N THR A 97 20.71 -3.18 -1.28
CA THR A 97 21.58 -2.66 -2.33
C THR A 97 22.95 -2.45 -1.73
N VAL A 98 23.88 -3.35 -2.08
CA VAL A 98 25.26 -3.28 -1.59
C VAL A 98 26.18 -2.98 -2.76
N GLU A 99 26.47 -1.70 -2.92
CA GLU A 99 27.32 -1.20 -3.99
C GLU A 99 28.34 -0.20 -3.47
N THR A 100 29.57 -0.31 -3.95
CA THR A 100 30.64 0.68 -3.75
C THR A 100 31.05 1.20 -5.11
N ALA A 101 30.87 2.48 -5.38
CA ALA A 101 31.40 3.11 -6.60
C ALA A 101 32.44 4.18 -6.28
N GLY A 102 33.33 4.42 -7.23
CA GLY A 102 34.30 5.52 -7.17
C GLY A 102 33.60 6.87 -7.29
N THR A 103 34.12 7.89 -6.62
CA THR A 103 33.60 9.26 -6.74
C THR A 103 33.97 9.94 -8.06
N ALA A 104 34.96 9.38 -8.77
CA ALA A 104 35.42 9.84 -10.06
C ALA A 104 35.85 8.64 -10.94
N ALA A 105 36.10 8.93 -12.21
CA ALA A 105 36.56 7.93 -13.16
C ALA A 105 37.88 7.28 -12.74
N VAL A 106 38.08 6.02 -13.14
CA VAL A 106 39.32 5.28 -12.83
C VAL A 106 40.51 6.01 -13.45
N THR A 107 41.50 6.35 -12.63
CA THR A 107 42.74 7.01 -13.08
C THR A 107 43.76 5.97 -13.54
N ALA A 108 44.73 6.40 -14.34
CA ALA A 108 45.81 5.50 -14.72
C ALA A 108 46.76 5.28 -13.53
N GLY A 109 47.17 4.04 -13.29
CA GLY A 109 48.05 3.74 -12.18
C GLY A 109 48.19 2.25 -11.87
N ASN A 110 48.77 1.98 -10.71
CA ASN A 110 49.07 0.63 -10.23
C ASN A 110 48.30 0.38 -8.93
N ILE A 111 47.75 -0.83 -8.80
CA ILE A 111 47.22 -1.32 -7.55
C ILE A 111 48.07 -2.51 -7.11
N VAL A 112 48.59 -2.46 -5.89
CA VAL A 112 49.47 -3.51 -5.34
C VAL A 112 48.75 -4.20 -4.19
N SER A 113 48.82 -5.53 -4.17
CA SER A 113 48.19 -6.39 -3.17
C SER A 113 46.70 -6.13 -2.99
N LEU A 114 45.96 -6.02 -4.10
CA LEU A 114 44.51 -5.88 -4.06
C LEU A 114 43.90 -7.11 -3.37
N SER A 115 43.04 -6.85 -2.40
CA SER A 115 42.23 -7.84 -1.72
C SER A 115 40.80 -7.35 -1.61
N ILE A 116 39.84 -8.22 -1.91
CA ILE A 116 38.41 -7.96 -1.77
C ILE A 116 37.83 -9.03 -0.86
N ASN A 117 37.13 -8.61 0.20
CA ASN A 117 36.51 -9.51 1.17
C ASN A 117 37.51 -10.54 1.77
N GLY A 118 38.78 -10.13 1.91
CA GLY A 118 39.86 -10.96 2.43
C GLY A 118 40.53 -11.89 1.39
N VAL A 119 39.99 -11.98 0.16
CA VAL A 119 40.58 -12.77 -0.93
C VAL A 119 41.61 -11.92 -1.68
N LYS A 120 42.85 -12.38 -1.72
CA LYS A 120 43.94 -11.73 -2.47
C LYS A 120 43.76 -11.93 -3.97
N ILE A 121 43.55 -10.84 -4.69
CA ILE A 121 43.49 -10.79 -6.16
C ILE A 121 44.91 -10.63 -6.73
N GLY A 122 45.75 -9.83 -6.07
CA GLY A 122 47.17 -9.64 -6.45
C GLY A 122 47.45 -8.22 -6.97
N ASP A 123 48.52 -8.10 -7.76
CA ASP A 123 49.01 -6.83 -8.26
C ASP A 123 48.46 -6.56 -9.66
N ILE A 124 47.93 -5.37 -9.87
CA ILE A 124 47.32 -4.93 -11.11
C ILE A 124 48.09 -3.68 -11.57
N LEU A 125 49.09 -3.89 -12.44
CA LEU A 125 50.05 -2.87 -12.92
C LEU A 125 49.71 -2.31 -14.31
N ASP A 126 49.81 -1.00 -14.51
CA ASP A 126 49.49 -0.29 -15.75
C ASP A 126 47.99 -0.27 -16.10
N ILE A 127 47.13 0.04 -15.12
CA ILE A 127 45.71 0.31 -15.36
C ILE A 127 45.61 1.60 -16.20
N LYS A 128 44.82 1.58 -17.27
CA LYS A 128 44.58 2.77 -18.09
C LYS A 128 43.39 3.57 -17.55
N THR A 129 43.33 4.86 -17.88
CA THR A 129 42.18 5.70 -17.54
C THR A 129 40.87 5.08 -18.04
N ASN A 130 39.85 5.10 -17.18
CA ASN A 130 38.53 4.45 -17.37
C ASN A 130 38.61 2.92 -17.58
N ASP A 131 39.71 2.27 -17.17
CA ASP A 131 39.96 0.83 -17.39
C ASP A 131 39.67 0.41 -18.84
N LYS A 132 40.16 1.19 -19.83
CA LYS A 132 39.92 0.93 -21.26
C LYS A 132 40.36 -0.45 -21.73
N ASP A 133 41.34 -1.04 -21.04
CA ASP A 133 41.85 -2.39 -21.26
C ASP A 133 41.07 -3.48 -20.49
N ASN A 134 40.03 -3.11 -19.74
CA ASN A 134 39.20 -3.96 -18.88
C ASN A 134 39.98 -4.80 -17.88
N ARG A 135 41.20 -4.38 -17.56
CA ARG A 135 42.17 -5.23 -16.84
C ARG A 135 41.83 -5.28 -15.36
N LEU A 136 41.41 -4.14 -14.80
CA LEU A 136 40.95 -4.07 -13.42
C LEU A 136 39.64 -4.83 -13.23
N VAL A 137 38.66 -4.60 -14.12
CA VAL A 137 37.37 -5.30 -14.08
C VAL A 137 37.54 -6.82 -14.24
N GLN A 138 38.37 -7.28 -15.19
CA GLN A 138 38.62 -8.70 -15.39
C GLN A 138 39.32 -9.35 -14.20
N ALA A 139 40.33 -8.68 -13.63
CA ALA A 139 41.05 -9.20 -12.47
C ALA A 139 40.12 -9.39 -11.26
N ILE A 140 39.21 -8.45 -11.02
CA ILE A 140 38.22 -8.57 -9.94
C ILE A 140 37.19 -9.65 -10.26
N ASN A 141 36.65 -9.66 -11.48
CA ASN A 141 35.61 -10.59 -11.88
C ASN A 141 36.10 -12.05 -12.00
N ALA A 142 37.41 -12.29 -12.14
CA ALA A 142 38.00 -13.62 -12.08
C ALA A 142 37.80 -14.32 -10.73
N TYR A 143 37.62 -13.53 -9.65
CA TYR A 143 37.40 -14.04 -8.29
C TYR A 143 35.96 -13.83 -7.79
N LYS A 144 35.02 -13.41 -8.66
CA LYS A 144 33.65 -13.02 -8.26
C LYS A 144 32.89 -14.10 -7.47
N ASP A 145 33.09 -15.38 -7.81
CA ASP A 145 32.38 -16.49 -7.17
C ASP A 145 32.91 -16.75 -5.75
N THR A 146 34.16 -16.35 -5.48
CA THR A 146 34.78 -16.46 -4.14
C THR A 146 34.53 -15.22 -3.30
N THR A 147 34.65 -14.02 -3.88
CA THR A 147 34.48 -12.75 -3.18
C THR A 147 33.01 -12.38 -2.99
N GLY A 148 32.11 -12.86 -3.85
CA GLY A 148 30.70 -12.45 -3.94
C GLY A 148 30.48 -11.10 -4.63
N VAL A 149 31.55 -10.47 -5.14
CA VAL A 149 31.55 -9.10 -5.66
C VAL A 149 31.81 -9.08 -7.16
N GLN A 150 30.98 -8.36 -7.89
CA GLN A 150 31.12 -8.11 -9.32
C GLN A 150 31.55 -6.68 -9.59
N ALA A 151 32.57 -6.51 -10.43
CA ALA A 151 33.05 -5.22 -10.90
C ALA A 151 32.43 -4.84 -12.25
N SER A 152 32.13 -3.55 -12.41
CA SER A 152 31.73 -2.92 -13.67
C SER A 152 32.22 -1.48 -13.74
N ILE A 153 32.36 -0.93 -14.94
CA ILE A 153 32.63 0.51 -15.15
C ILE A 153 31.31 1.19 -15.51
N ASP A 154 30.97 2.25 -14.78
CA ASP A 154 29.81 3.08 -15.08
C ASP A 154 30.02 3.90 -16.36
N LYS A 155 28.95 4.44 -16.94
CA LYS A 155 29.02 5.34 -18.11
C LYS A 155 29.95 6.55 -17.91
N ASP A 156 30.13 6.97 -16.66
CA ASP A 156 30.99 8.09 -16.27
C ASP A 156 32.47 7.67 -16.08
N GLY A 157 32.80 6.38 -16.25
CA GLY A 157 34.16 5.83 -16.15
C GLY A 157 34.57 5.43 -14.73
N ALA A 158 33.69 5.58 -13.73
CA ALA A 158 33.93 5.16 -12.36
C ALA A 158 33.78 3.64 -12.22
N LEU A 159 34.65 3.02 -11.41
CA LEU A 159 34.50 1.61 -11.05
C LEU A 159 33.35 1.45 -10.05
N ARG A 160 32.47 0.47 -10.29
CA ARG A 160 31.39 0.06 -9.39
C ARG A 160 31.61 -1.40 -9.03
N LEU A 161 31.52 -1.68 -7.74
CA LEU A 161 31.49 -3.02 -7.17
C LEU A 161 30.11 -3.28 -6.62
N THR A 162 29.44 -4.31 -7.12
CA THR A 162 28.12 -4.74 -6.65
C THR A 162 28.24 -6.11 -6.00
N SER A 163 27.70 -6.25 -4.80
CA SER A 163 27.61 -7.54 -4.10
C SER A 163 26.40 -8.32 -4.63
N THR A 164 26.61 -9.58 -5.02
CA THR A 164 25.56 -10.41 -5.62
C THR A 164 24.62 -11.02 -4.58
N ASP A 165 25.14 -11.42 -3.43
CA ASP A 165 24.41 -12.06 -2.34
C ASP A 165 24.16 -11.12 -1.14
N GLY A 166 24.50 -9.84 -1.27
CA GLY A 166 24.24 -8.82 -0.25
C GLY A 166 25.19 -8.88 0.95
N ARG A 167 26.33 -9.57 0.83
CA ARG A 167 27.42 -9.46 1.81
C ARG A 167 28.11 -8.10 1.73
N ALA A 168 28.74 -7.66 2.81
CA ALA A 168 29.48 -6.40 2.82
C ALA A 168 30.68 -6.45 1.86
N ILE A 169 31.08 -5.28 1.35
CA ILE A 169 32.24 -5.11 0.47
C ILE A 169 33.35 -4.43 1.27
N ASN A 170 34.47 -5.12 1.43
CA ASN A 170 35.71 -4.54 1.95
C ASN A 170 36.79 -4.64 0.88
N VAL A 171 37.36 -3.50 0.50
CA VAL A 171 38.45 -3.43 -0.48
C VAL A 171 39.69 -2.90 0.21
N THR A 172 40.79 -3.65 0.12
CA THR A 172 42.10 -3.24 0.63
C THR A 172 43.16 -3.44 -0.44
N GLY A 173 44.24 -2.68 -0.34
CA GLY A 173 45.34 -2.70 -1.30
C GLY A 173 45.98 -1.32 -1.41
N ASP A 174 47.25 -1.30 -1.78
CA ASP A 174 47.97 -0.05 -2.03
C ASP A 174 47.58 0.51 -3.40
N GLY A 175 47.43 1.82 -3.49
CA GLY A 175 46.98 2.51 -4.72
C GLY A 175 45.48 2.41 -5.02
N VAL A 176 44.68 1.61 -4.29
CA VAL A 176 43.24 1.44 -4.56
C VAL A 176 42.50 2.78 -4.56
N SER A 177 42.58 3.56 -3.48
CA SER A 177 41.85 4.84 -3.39
C SER A 177 42.31 5.85 -4.47
N GLY A 178 43.60 5.86 -4.82
CA GLY A 178 44.14 6.75 -5.86
C GLY A 178 43.70 6.38 -7.28
N VAL A 179 43.56 5.08 -7.56
CA VAL A 179 43.16 4.57 -8.89
C VAL A 179 41.65 4.54 -9.05
N THR A 180 40.91 4.02 -8.06
CA THR A 180 39.47 3.77 -8.17
C THR A 180 38.60 4.84 -7.52
N ASN A 181 39.18 5.78 -6.76
CA ASN A 181 38.45 6.80 -6.01
C ASN A 181 37.41 6.22 -5.04
N PHE A 182 37.65 5.01 -4.50
CA PHE A 182 36.82 4.46 -3.44
C PHE A 182 37.07 5.16 -2.11
N GLY A 183 35.99 5.30 -1.33
CA GLY A 183 36.07 5.58 0.09
C GLY A 183 36.73 4.42 0.84
N THR A 184 37.47 4.73 1.90
CA THR A 184 38.11 3.73 2.76
C THR A 184 37.09 3.08 3.68
N GLY A 185 37.19 1.76 3.87
CA GLY A 185 36.43 1.02 4.88
C GLY A 185 35.51 -0.05 4.31
N VAL A 186 34.71 -0.65 5.19
CA VAL A 186 33.74 -1.68 4.84
C VAL A 186 32.42 -1.02 4.47
N ASN A 187 31.90 -1.33 3.29
CA ASN A 187 30.59 -0.89 2.85
C ASN A 187 29.58 -2.03 3.01
N VAL A 188 28.59 -1.83 3.88
CA VAL A 188 27.50 -2.80 4.12
C VAL A 188 26.33 -2.59 3.17
N GLY A 189 26.24 -1.43 2.52
CA GLY A 189 25.16 -1.05 1.63
C GLY A 189 23.96 -0.44 2.36
N THR A 190 22.83 -0.37 1.64
CA THR A 190 21.56 0.12 2.16
C THR A 190 20.51 -0.99 2.21
N LEU A 191 19.65 -0.90 3.24
CA LEU A 191 18.46 -1.71 3.40
C LEU A 191 17.25 -0.88 2.96
N ASN A 192 16.57 -1.32 1.91
CA ASN A 192 15.42 -0.62 1.34
C ASN A 192 14.15 -1.37 1.76
N LEU A 193 13.25 -0.68 2.44
CA LEU A 193 11.99 -1.21 2.95
C LEU A 193 10.83 -0.61 2.17
N THR A 194 9.87 -1.46 1.79
CA THR A 194 8.62 -1.03 1.16
C THR A 194 7.43 -1.57 1.95
N GLN A 195 6.40 -0.75 2.11
CA GLN A 195 5.15 -1.14 2.75
C GLN A 195 3.98 -0.53 1.98
N LEU A 196 2.95 -1.35 1.73
CA LEU A 196 1.71 -0.86 1.14
C LEU A 196 0.95 -0.02 2.17
N GLY A 197 0.61 1.21 1.82
CA GLY A 197 -0.02 2.19 2.69
C GLY A 197 0.83 3.45 2.85
N ALA A 198 0.41 4.32 3.78
CA ALA A 198 1.09 5.58 4.08
C ALA A 198 1.75 5.60 5.48
N ASN A 199 1.63 4.49 6.23
CA ASN A 199 2.16 4.38 7.58
C ASN A 199 3.70 4.38 7.55
N ASP A 200 4.28 4.92 8.61
CA ASP A 200 5.73 4.98 8.84
C ASP A 200 6.30 3.60 9.18
N ILE A 201 7.42 3.21 8.58
CA ILE A 201 8.08 1.94 8.91
C ILE A 201 9.05 2.19 10.06
N LYS A 202 8.58 1.99 11.28
CA LYS A 202 9.40 2.24 12.47
C LYS A 202 10.33 1.07 12.73
N VAL A 203 11.57 1.17 12.24
CA VAL A 203 12.64 0.21 12.54
C VAL A 203 13.74 0.86 13.39
N SER A 204 14.20 0.11 14.36
CA SER A 204 15.42 0.39 15.11
C SER A 204 16.33 -0.82 15.03
N GLY A 205 17.59 -0.62 14.66
CA GLY A 205 18.58 -1.68 14.63
C GLY A 205 19.80 -1.31 15.45
N THR A 206 20.10 -2.06 16.50
CA THR A 206 21.33 -1.91 17.28
C THR A 206 22.06 -3.25 17.35
N ASN A 207 23.39 -3.20 17.29
CA ASN A 207 24.26 -4.35 17.51
C ASN A 207 24.45 -4.66 19.00
N THR A 208 24.67 -5.94 19.33
CA THR A 208 25.23 -6.38 20.61
C THR A 208 26.73 -6.02 20.67
N GLY A 209 27.05 -4.81 21.13
CA GLY A 209 28.44 -4.31 21.18
C GLY A 209 28.74 -3.05 20.34
N GLY A 210 27.73 -2.43 19.71
CA GLY A 210 27.85 -1.11 19.06
C GLY A 210 28.58 -1.06 17.72
N GLN A 211 28.86 -2.21 17.10
CA GLN A 211 29.68 -2.29 15.87
C GLN A 211 28.91 -1.85 14.61
N PHE A 212 27.62 -2.18 14.55
CA PHE A 212 26.70 -1.81 13.47
C PHE A 212 25.46 -1.14 14.07
N THR A 213 25.01 -0.06 13.46
CA THR A 213 23.72 0.55 13.79
C THR A 213 22.99 0.91 12.51
N VAL A 214 21.70 0.61 12.45
CA VAL A 214 20.86 1.14 11.38
C VAL A 214 20.75 2.64 11.59
N ASN A 215 21.16 3.42 10.60
CA ASN A 215 21.14 4.87 10.70
C ASN A 215 19.70 5.39 10.62
N SER A 216 19.04 5.45 11.77
CA SER A 216 17.70 6.01 11.92
C SER A 216 17.68 7.54 11.93
N ALA A 217 18.85 8.20 11.89
CA ALA A 217 18.95 9.67 11.87
C ALA A 217 18.97 10.25 10.45
N SER A 218 19.41 9.48 9.45
CA SER A 218 19.51 9.87 8.04
C SER A 218 18.81 8.86 7.14
N VAL A 219 17.50 8.67 7.36
CA VAL A 219 16.65 7.77 6.57
C VAL A 219 16.13 8.52 5.34
N ALA A 220 16.31 7.94 4.15
CA ALA A 220 15.63 8.43 2.96
C ALA A 220 14.23 7.84 2.91
N GLN A 221 13.19 8.66 3.06
CA GLN A 221 11.81 8.20 3.19
C GLN A 221 10.87 8.96 2.26
N ALA A 222 9.92 8.25 1.65
CA ALA A 222 8.88 8.86 0.83
C ALA A 222 7.58 8.06 0.88
N VAL A 223 6.45 8.77 0.77
CA VAL A 223 5.15 8.18 0.46
C VAL A 223 4.80 8.56 -0.98
N THR A 224 4.52 7.54 -1.78
CA THR A 224 4.12 7.71 -3.18
C THR A 224 2.68 7.30 -3.41
N THR A 225 2.05 7.86 -4.44
CA THR A 225 0.66 7.62 -4.83
C THR A 225 0.56 7.40 -6.33
N LEU A 226 -0.59 6.91 -6.80
CA LEU A 226 -0.85 6.72 -8.24
C LEU A 226 -0.64 8.00 -9.08
N ARG A 227 -0.88 9.19 -8.50
CA ARG A 227 -0.65 10.46 -9.21
C ARG A 227 0.81 10.64 -9.63
N GLN A 228 1.76 10.20 -8.80
CA GLN A 228 3.19 10.38 -9.05
C GLN A 228 3.71 9.52 -10.21
N LEU A 229 2.92 8.55 -10.70
CA LEU A 229 3.25 7.80 -11.91
C LEU A 229 3.21 8.67 -13.19
N LYS A 230 2.49 9.80 -13.17
CA LYS A 230 2.35 10.69 -14.35
C LYS A 230 3.53 11.65 -14.54
N GLY A 231 4.64 11.45 -13.82
CA GLY A 231 5.83 12.31 -13.89
C GLY A 231 7.11 11.58 -13.47
N SER A 232 8.22 12.30 -13.47
CA SER A 232 9.47 11.79 -12.90
C SER A 232 9.41 11.77 -11.39
N PHE A 233 9.94 10.72 -10.78
CA PHE A 233 10.12 10.67 -9.34
C PHE A 233 11.15 11.72 -8.92
N ASN A 234 10.90 12.41 -7.81
CA ASN A 234 11.86 13.35 -7.26
C ASN A 234 13.06 12.61 -6.65
N GLY A 235 14.14 13.34 -6.35
CA GLY A 235 15.35 12.75 -5.82
C GLY A 235 15.17 12.01 -4.48
N ASP A 236 14.26 12.48 -3.64
CA ASP A 236 14.00 11.87 -2.33
C ASP A 236 13.29 10.51 -2.46
N THR A 237 12.31 10.41 -3.38
CA THR A 237 11.63 9.14 -3.70
C THR A 237 12.60 8.13 -4.31
N LEU A 238 13.52 8.60 -5.15
CA LEU A 238 14.52 7.71 -5.76
C LEU A 238 15.51 7.19 -4.71
N LYS A 239 15.94 8.04 -3.77
CA LYS A 239 16.77 7.61 -2.64
C LYS A 239 16.03 6.64 -1.72
N SER A 240 14.73 6.83 -1.47
CA SER A 240 13.96 5.96 -0.57
C SER A 240 13.72 4.55 -1.14
N ILE A 241 13.83 4.36 -2.46
CA ILE A 241 13.80 3.04 -3.11
C ILE A 241 15.19 2.45 -3.39
N GLY A 242 16.24 3.05 -2.80
CA GLY A 242 17.61 2.55 -2.89
C GLY A 242 18.37 2.93 -4.16
N VAL A 243 17.87 3.89 -4.96
CA VAL A 243 18.67 4.46 -6.06
C VAL A 243 19.73 5.37 -5.43
N THR A 244 20.93 4.82 -5.28
CA THR A 244 22.10 5.55 -4.80
C THR A 244 23.00 5.89 -5.97
N THR A 245 23.28 7.17 -6.18
CA THR A 245 24.42 7.57 -7.01
C THR A 245 25.61 7.70 -6.07
N THR A 246 26.60 6.84 -6.18
CA THR A 246 27.88 7.05 -5.47
C THR A 246 28.67 8.26 -6.03
N ALA A 247 28.12 8.95 -7.04
CA ALA A 247 28.48 10.33 -7.33
C ALA A 247 27.67 11.27 -6.41
N ILE A 248 28.34 11.91 -5.45
CA ILE A 248 27.79 13.01 -4.63
C ILE A 248 28.43 14.31 -5.09
N GLY A 249 27.59 15.27 -5.50
CA GLY A 249 27.99 16.64 -5.84
C GLY A 249 27.01 17.34 -6.77
N THR A 250 26.30 16.58 -7.60
CA THR A 250 25.10 17.07 -8.28
C THR A 250 23.90 16.66 -7.44
N ALA A 251 22.92 17.55 -7.30
CA ALA A 251 21.56 17.12 -6.99
C ALA A 251 21.20 15.94 -7.92
N LEU A 252 20.22 15.13 -7.52
CA LEU A 252 19.63 14.12 -8.40
C LEU A 252 18.86 14.84 -9.54
N ASP A 253 19.60 15.55 -10.39
CA ASP A 253 19.15 16.40 -11.51
C ASP A 253 19.26 15.66 -12.84
N ALA A 254 19.84 14.46 -12.82
CA ALA A 254 19.53 13.48 -13.84
C ALA A 254 18.05 13.15 -13.68
N THR A 255 17.24 13.64 -14.62
CA THR A 255 15.85 13.21 -14.81
C THR A 255 15.87 11.69 -15.01
N PHE A 256 15.87 10.94 -13.91
CA PHE A 256 15.65 9.51 -13.94
C PHE A 256 14.29 9.34 -14.62
N GLY A 257 14.26 8.43 -15.60
CA GLY A 257 13.11 8.27 -16.47
C GLY A 257 11.81 8.17 -15.64
N SER A 258 10.78 8.85 -16.14
CA SER A 258 9.46 8.89 -15.48
C SER A 258 8.85 7.50 -15.34
N GLY A 259 8.28 7.22 -14.16
CA GLY A 259 7.51 6.01 -13.87
C GLY A 259 8.25 4.71 -14.16
N VAL A 260 7.74 3.96 -15.14
CA VAL A 260 8.17 2.58 -15.49
C VAL A 260 9.38 2.50 -16.42
N THR A 261 9.99 3.63 -16.76
CA THR A 261 11.14 3.68 -17.70
C THR A 261 12.47 3.31 -17.06
N THR A 262 12.51 3.15 -15.73
CA THR A 262 13.66 2.65 -14.98
C THR A 262 13.29 1.38 -14.23
N LEU A 263 14.26 0.50 -13.95
CA LEU A 263 14.02 -0.76 -13.23
C LEU A 263 13.37 -0.50 -11.86
N LYS A 264 14.01 0.34 -11.03
CA LYS A 264 13.51 0.67 -9.68
C LYS A 264 12.19 1.44 -9.71
N GLY A 265 12.01 2.34 -10.67
CA GLY A 265 10.73 3.04 -10.87
C GLY A 265 9.59 2.10 -11.28
N ALA A 266 9.87 1.09 -12.11
CA ALA A 266 8.90 0.06 -12.49
C ALA A 266 8.51 -0.82 -11.31
N MET A 267 9.47 -1.24 -10.48
CA MET A 267 9.21 -2.01 -9.25
C MET A 267 8.32 -1.22 -8.27
N LEU A 268 8.64 0.06 -8.03
CA LEU A 268 7.79 0.93 -7.22
C LEU A 268 6.39 1.09 -7.82
N THR A 269 6.29 1.19 -9.14
CA THR A 269 4.99 1.27 -9.84
C THR A 269 4.15 0.03 -9.64
N MET A 270 4.77 -1.16 -9.58
CA MET A 270 4.06 -2.41 -9.26
C MET A 270 3.48 -2.37 -7.85
N ASP A 271 4.25 -1.93 -6.86
CA ASP A 271 3.76 -1.77 -5.48
C ASP A 271 2.62 -0.73 -5.38
N ILE A 272 2.74 0.39 -6.09
CA ILE A 272 1.71 1.45 -6.14
C ILE A 272 0.41 0.90 -6.73
N ALA A 273 0.51 0.13 -7.81
CA ALA A 273 -0.63 -0.53 -8.44
C ALA A 273 -1.25 -1.59 -7.52
N GLU A 274 -0.44 -2.43 -6.86
CA GLU A 274 -0.92 -3.42 -5.88
C GLU A 274 -1.68 -2.74 -4.73
N SER A 275 -1.11 -1.66 -4.18
CA SER A 275 -1.76 -0.86 -3.13
C SER A 275 -3.08 -0.24 -3.61
N ALA A 276 -3.12 0.28 -4.83
CA ALA A 276 -4.33 0.87 -5.39
C ALA A 276 -5.44 -0.17 -5.61
N ILE A 277 -5.09 -1.35 -6.12
CA ILE A 277 -6.02 -2.47 -6.30
C ILE A 277 -6.61 -2.86 -4.94
N LYS A 278 -5.77 -3.11 -3.93
CA LYS A 278 -6.25 -3.46 -2.58
C LYS A 278 -7.17 -2.39 -1.98
N GLN A 279 -6.85 -1.10 -2.15
CA GLN A 279 -7.69 0.00 -1.67
C GLN A 279 -9.03 0.06 -2.41
N LEU A 280 -9.05 -0.11 -3.73
CA LEU A 280 -10.28 -0.14 -4.51
C LEU A 280 -11.13 -1.38 -4.20
N ASP A 281 -10.51 -2.52 -3.96
CA ASP A 281 -11.20 -3.75 -3.58
C ASP A 281 -11.85 -3.62 -2.20
N SER A 282 -11.18 -2.98 -1.23
CA SER A 282 -11.79 -2.64 0.05
C SER A 282 -13.02 -1.72 -0.13
N ILE A 283 -12.91 -0.66 -0.94
CA ILE A 283 -14.04 0.24 -1.21
C ILE A 283 -15.19 -0.50 -1.89
N ARG A 284 -14.90 -1.40 -2.85
CA ARG A 284 -15.91 -2.22 -3.52
C ARG A 284 -16.57 -3.22 -2.57
N SER A 285 -15.81 -3.81 -1.67
CA SER A 285 -16.31 -4.68 -0.61
C SER A 285 -17.29 -3.92 0.30
N ASP A 286 -16.92 -2.71 0.73
CA ASP A 286 -17.79 -1.86 1.55
C ASP A 286 -19.09 -1.48 0.81
N LEU A 287 -19.00 -1.08 -0.46
CA LEU A 287 -20.19 -0.82 -1.30
C LEU A 287 -21.07 -2.06 -1.42
N GLY A 288 -20.45 -3.22 -1.67
CA GLY A 288 -21.15 -4.50 -1.77
C GLY A 288 -21.90 -4.82 -0.47
N SER A 289 -21.28 -4.60 0.69
CA SER A 289 -21.94 -4.82 1.98
C SER A 289 -23.18 -3.94 2.18
N VAL A 290 -23.09 -2.64 1.83
CA VAL A 290 -24.20 -1.69 1.92
C VAL A 290 -25.31 -2.04 0.91
N GLN A 291 -24.95 -2.47 -0.30
CA GLN A 291 -25.89 -2.94 -1.31
C GLN A 291 -26.69 -4.16 -0.83
N GLN A 292 -26.01 -5.15 -0.23
CA GLN A 292 -26.67 -6.34 0.32
C GLN A 292 -27.61 -5.98 1.48
N GLN A 293 -27.19 -5.04 2.34
CA GLN A 293 -28.06 -4.52 3.40
C GLN A 293 -29.31 -3.84 2.82
N MET A 294 -29.14 -2.94 1.83
CA MET A 294 -30.25 -2.26 1.17
C MET A 294 -31.22 -3.26 0.51
N GLN A 295 -30.72 -4.26 -0.22
CA GLN A 295 -31.58 -5.25 -0.87
C GLN A 295 -32.42 -6.05 0.14
N SER A 296 -31.80 -6.48 1.25
CA SER A 296 -32.51 -7.19 2.32
C SER A 296 -33.59 -6.30 2.95
N THR A 297 -33.25 -5.03 3.24
CA THR A 297 -34.19 -4.06 3.80
C THR A 297 -35.35 -3.77 2.85
N ILE A 298 -35.09 -3.59 1.55
CA ILE A 298 -36.14 -3.39 0.53
C ILE A 298 -37.08 -4.59 0.50
N ASN A 299 -36.57 -5.82 0.43
CA ASN A 299 -37.39 -7.02 0.40
C ASN A 299 -38.30 -7.11 1.65
N ASN A 300 -37.77 -6.79 2.83
CA ASN A 300 -38.54 -6.79 4.07
C ASN A 300 -39.63 -5.69 4.11
N ILE A 301 -39.29 -4.47 3.66
CA ILE A 301 -40.24 -3.35 3.59
C ILE A 301 -41.35 -3.64 2.59
N THR A 302 -41.05 -4.21 1.44
CA THR A 302 -42.07 -4.57 0.43
C THR A 302 -43.10 -5.54 1.02
N ILE A 303 -42.65 -6.59 1.72
CA ILE A 303 -43.56 -7.53 2.39
C ILE A 303 -44.38 -6.82 3.46
N THR A 304 -43.74 -5.99 4.28
CA THR A 304 -44.41 -5.23 5.35
C THR A 304 -45.45 -4.26 4.78
N GLN A 305 -45.14 -3.58 3.67
CA GLN A 305 -46.03 -2.65 3.00
C GLN A 305 -47.29 -3.35 2.48
N VAL A 306 -47.14 -4.52 1.85
CA VAL A 306 -48.29 -5.32 1.38
C VAL A 306 -49.16 -5.75 2.55
N ASN A 307 -48.56 -6.24 3.64
CA ASN A 307 -49.30 -6.66 4.83
C ASN A 307 -50.03 -5.49 5.52
N VAL A 308 -49.36 -4.34 5.65
CA VAL A 308 -49.97 -3.12 6.23
C VAL A 308 -51.10 -2.60 5.35
N LYS A 309 -50.93 -2.60 4.02
CA LYS A 309 -51.99 -2.16 3.11
C LYS A 309 -53.20 -3.08 3.13
N SER A 310 -52.97 -4.40 3.22
CA SER A 310 -54.05 -5.38 3.39
C SER A 310 -54.78 -5.21 4.72
N ALA A 311 -54.05 -4.94 5.81
CA ALA A 311 -54.65 -4.66 7.11
C ALA A 311 -55.43 -3.33 7.11
N GLU A 312 -54.93 -2.29 6.42
CA GLU A 312 -55.65 -1.03 6.25
C GLU A 312 -56.94 -1.22 5.44
N SER A 313 -56.89 -1.97 4.33
CA SER A 313 -58.07 -2.32 3.52
C SER A 313 -59.12 -3.02 4.36
N GLY A 314 -58.75 -4.03 5.16
CA GLY A 314 -59.69 -4.73 6.03
C GLY A 314 -60.37 -3.87 7.11
N ILE A 315 -59.80 -2.72 7.48
CA ILE A 315 -60.40 -1.79 8.45
C ILE A 315 -61.20 -0.68 7.75
N ARG A 316 -60.69 -0.18 6.62
CA ARG A 316 -61.20 1.05 5.98
C ARG A 316 -62.16 0.77 4.83
N GLU A 317 -61.96 -0.30 4.08
CA GLU A 317 -62.78 -0.62 2.93
C GLU A 317 -64.08 -1.29 3.39
N VAL A 318 -65.19 -0.90 2.77
CA VAL A 318 -66.50 -1.47 3.03
C VAL A 318 -66.71 -2.70 2.14
N ASP A 319 -67.28 -3.76 2.69
CA ASP A 319 -67.73 -4.88 1.88
C ASP A 319 -68.93 -4.44 1.02
N PHE A 320 -68.67 -4.26 -0.27
CA PHE A 320 -69.67 -3.80 -1.24
C PHE A 320 -70.89 -4.71 -1.28
N ALA A 321 -70.75 -6.01 -1.03
CA ALA A 321 -71.89 -6.93 -1.03
C ALA A 321 -72.85 -6.62 0.13
N SER A 322 -72.31 -6.41 1.33
CA SER A 322 -73.10 -6.06 2.52
C SER A 322 -73.70 -4.65 2.41
N GLU A 323 -72.92 -3.67 1.99
CA GLU A 323 -73.39 -2.29 1.85
C GLU A 323 -74.44 -2.15 0.74
N SER A 324 -74.29 -2.86 -0.38
CA SER A 324 -75.30 -2.87 -1.45
C SER A 324 -76.61 -3.51 -1.01
N ALA A 325 -76.54 -4.57 -0.18
CA ALA A 325 -77.73 -5.20 0.40
C ALA A 325 -78.43 -4.25 1.38
N ASN A 326 -77.67 -3.58 2.26
CA ASN A 326 -78.21 -2.58 3.19
C ASN A 326 -78.79 -1.37 2.45
N TYR A 327 -78.09 -0.83 1.46
CA TYR A 327 -78.58 0.27 0.62
C TYR A 327 -79.87 -0.11 -0.10
N SER A 328 -79.93 -1.32 -0.69
CA SER A 328 -81.14 -1.82 -1.36
C SER A 328 -82.30 -1.99 -0.38
N ASN A 329 -82.05 -2.56 0.80
CA ASN A 329 -83.04 -2.71 1.87
C ASN A 329 -83.56 -1.34 2.33
N LEU A 330 -82.67 -0.39 2.62
CA LEU A 330 -83.02 0.97 3.01
C LEU A 330 -83.80 1.71 1.92
N ASN A 331 -83.47 1.50 0.64
CA ASN A 331 -84.20 2.09 -0.48
C ASN A 331 -85.63 1.50 -0.59
N ILE A 332 -85.78 0.18 -0.48
CA ILE A 332 -87.09 -0.49 -0.40
C ILE A 332 -87.87 0.02 0.82
N LEU A 333 -87.22 0.16 1.98
CA LEU A 333 -87.85 0.67 3.20
C LEU A 333 -88.30 2.13 3.06
N ALA A 334 -87.50 2.97 2.39
CA ALA A 334 -87.85 4.37 2.11
C ALA A 334 -89.06 4.46 1.15
N GLN A 335 -89.11 3.61 0.11
CA GLN A 335 -90.27 3.51 -0.78
C GLN A 335 -91.52 3.00 -0.04
N ALA A 336 -91.38 1.96 0.79
CA ALA A 336 -92.45 1.43 1.63
C ALA A 336 -92.93 2.44 2.67
N GLY A 337 -92.02 3.21 3.28
CA GLY A 337 -92.33 4.29 4.23
C GLY A 337 -93.08 5.44 3.56
N SER A 338 -92.69 5.82 2.34
CA SER A 338 -93.43 6.80 1.53
C SER A 338 -94.84 6.30 1.19
N TYR A 339 -94.97 5.03 0.81
CA TYR A 339 -96.28 4.39 0.57
C TYR A 339 -97.14 4.34 1.85
N ALA A 340 -96.55 3.96 2.99
CA ALA A 340 -97.23 3.93 4.28
C ALA A 340 -97.67 5.33 4.75
N MET A 341 -96.85 6.37 4.55
CA MET A 341 -97.23 7.76 4.79
C MET A 341 -98.38 8.20 3.88
N SER A 342 -98.35 7.85 2.59
CA SER A 342 -99.43 8.11 1.65
C SER A 342 -100.74 7.43 2.10
N GLN A 343 -100.66 6.17 2.53
CA GLN A 343 -101.80 5.41 3.05
C GLN A 343 -102.33 6.01 4.36
N ALA A 344 -101.47 6.39 5.31
CA ALA A 344 -101.87 7.01 6.56
C ALA A 344 -102.60 8.35 6.34
N ASN A 345 -102.10 9.18 5.42
CA ASN A 345 -102.78 10.42 5.02
C ASN A 345 -104.17 10.15 4.41
N SER A 346 -104.31 9.10 3.60
CA SER A 346 -105.61 8.72 3.01
C SER A 346 -106.60 8.17 4.06
N VAL A 347 -106.14 7.45 5.07
CA VAL A 347 -106.97 6.96 6.18
C VAL A 347 -107.48 8.12 7.03
N GLN A 348 -106.64 9.13 7.30
CA GLN A 348 -107.08 10.36 7.98
C GLN A 348 -108.18 11.09 7.18
N GLN A 349 -108.07 11.15 5.85
CA GLN A 349 -109.14 11.69 5.00
C GLN A 349 -110.43 10.85 5.04
N ASN A 350 -110.32 9.53 5.16
CA ASN A 350 -111.49 8.65 5.32
C ASN A 350 -112.19 8.85 6.68
N ILE A 351 -111.45 9.14 7.75
CA ILE A 351 -112.04 9.46 9.07
C ILE A 351 -112.78 10.80 9.02
N LEU A 352 -112.23 11.81 8.33
CA LEU A 352 -112.94 13.06 8.04
C LEU A 352 -114.23 12.83 7.24
N ARG A 353 -114.29 11.78 6.42
CA ARG A 353 -115.49 11.36 5.68
C ARG A 353 -116.53 10.63 6.54
N LEU A 354 -116.15 10.07 7.69
CA LEU A 354 -117.05 9.43 8.66
C LEU A 354 -117.63 10.41 9.69
N LEU A 355 -117.07 11.62 9.80
CA LEU A 355 -117.51 12.67 10.73
C LEU A 355 -118.43 13.71 10.07
N GLN A 356 -118.81 13.53 8.81
CA GLN A 356 -119.78 14.37 8.08
C GLN A 356 -121.15 13.72 7.97
#